data_AF-A0A0M4FWZ1-F1
#
_entry.id   AF-A0A0M4FWZ1-F1
#
_cell.length_a   1.000
_cell.length_b   1.000
_cell.length_c   1.000
_cell.angle_alpha   90.00
_cell.angle_beta   90.00
_cell.angle_gamma   90.00
#
_symmetry.space_group_name_H-M   'P 1'
#
loop_
_entity.id
_entity.type
_entity.pdbx_description
1 polymer ?
#
loop_
_entity_poly.entity_id
_entity_poly.type
_entity_poly.pdbx_seq_one_letter_code
_entity_poly.pdbx_strand_id
1 'polypeptide(L)'
;MSTALKLPRADGSLYLYQQVQKTAADITPTKFKSRIAFSAAHVVCDPFTDTDPILQPKIDWEDTLKYRHYLWSHGFAVAEAMDTAQRGMGLGWESSQELIRRSIAEARSIGARIACGAGTDQLLPGAKATLSEIQQAYEEQCSLIEKHGGQIILMASRALAQAAEAPEDYDKVYGSILNQVSEPVILHWLGDMFDPALKGYWGHNHINEAMEICLNIIWDHKEKVDGIKISLLDASQEVKMRQLLPDGVRMYTGDDFHFPELILGDESGYSNALLGIFDAIAPAASLALHSLDTGNIKRYEEIMAKTVPLSKHIFQKPTYSYKTGIVFMAYLNGHQSHFRMIGGAESARSIVHLADLYVLADQAGLLSDPDLAAERMKKVLALAGIE
;
A
#
# COMPACT_ATOMS: atom_id res chain seq x y z
N MET A 1 -11.29 16.30 -28.79
CA MET A 1 -12.78 16.23 -28.79
C MET A 1 -13.20 15.81 -27.38
N SER A 2 -14.34 16.23 -26.85
CA SER A 2 -14.77 15.76 -25.52
C SER A 2 -15.16 14.29 -25.60
N THR A 3 -14.46 13.42 -24.86
CA THR A 3 -14.75 11.99 -24.83
C THR A 3 -15.90 11.75 -23.87
N ALA A 4 -16.98 11.15 -24.35
CA ALA A 4 -18.18 10.87 -23.57
C ALA A 4 -18.40 9.36 -23.42
N LEU A 5 -18.78 8.92 -22.22
CA LEU A 5 -19.03 7.51 -21.88
C LEU A 5 -20.41 7.34 -21.24
N LYS A 6 -21.13 6.27 -21.58
CA LYS A 6 -22.31 5.85 -20.81
C LYS A 6 -21.83 5.06 -19.60
N LEU A 7 -22.07 5.58 -18.40
CA LEU A 7 -21.67 4.96 -17.15
C LEU A 7 -22.89 4.47 -16.37
N PRO A 8 -22.81 3.32 -15.69
CA PRO A 8 -23.90 2.81 -14.86
C PRO A 8 -23.99 3.56 -13.53
N ARG A 9 -25.22 3.64 -13.01
CA ARG A 9 -25.52 4.06 -11.64
C ARG A 9 -25.86 2.84 -10.78
N ALA A 10 -25.88 3.03 -9.47
CA ALA A 10 -26.26 1.99 -8.50
C ALA A 10 -27.70 1.46 -8.69
N ASP A 11 -28.60 2.28 -9.26
CA ASP A 11 -29.99 1.90 -9.57
C ASP A 11 -30.13 1.14 -10.90
N GLY A 12 -29.01 0.87 -11.60
CA GLY A 12 -28.99 0.20 -12.90
C GLY A 12 -29.26 1.11 -14.10
N SER A 13 -29.59 2.39 -13.89
CA SER A 13 -29.71 3.35 -14.98
C SER A 13 -28.34 3.74 -15.54
N LEU A 14 -28.31 4.18 -16.80
CA LEU A 14 -27.11 4.72 -17.44
C LEU A 14 -27.18 6.24 -17.52
N TYR A 15 -26.04 6.91 -17.36
CA TYR A 15 -25.92 8.34 -17.62
C TYR A 15 -24.72 8.63 -18.50
N LEU A 16 -24.81 9.72 -19.27
CA LEU A 16 -23.69 10.17 -20.10
C LEU A 16 -22.75 11.01 -19.25
N TYR A 17 -21.51 10.54 -19.09
CA TYR A 17 -20.42 11.27 -18.46
C TYR A 17 -19.56 11.95 -19.52
N GLN A 18 -19.26 13.24 -19.31
CA GLN A 18 -18.35 14.01 -20.15
C GLN A 18 -17.00 14.10 -19.46
N GLN A 19 -15.99 13.51 -20.06
CA GLN A 19 -14.65 13.48 -19.48
C GLN A 19 -13.99 14.86 -19.47
N VAL A 20 -13.35 15.16 -18.35
CA VAL A 20 -12.55 16.34 -18.11
C VAL A 20 -11.14 16.08 -18.63
N GLN A 21 -10.80 16.66 -19.78
CA GLN A 21 -9.49 16.52 -20.44
C GLN A 21 -8.36 17.29 -19.69
N LYS A 22 -8.21 17.08 -18.38
CA LYS A 22 -7.17 17.69 -17.54
C LYS A 22 -6.27 16.60 -16.97
N THR A 23 -4.97 16.77 -17.12
CA THR A 23 -3.95 15.87 -16.58
C THR A 23 -3.15 16.58 -15.49
N ALA A 24 -2.55 15.81 -14.59
CA ALA A 24 -1.51 16.32 -13.70
C ALA A 24 -0.34 16.87 -14.54
N ALA A 25 0.30 17.92 -14.03
CA ALA A 25 1.46 18.49 -14.71
C ALA A 25 2.64 17.51 -14.65
N ASP A 26 3.36 17.37 -15.76
CA ASP A 26 4.63 16.66 -15.78
C ASP A 26 5.62 17.33 -14.81
N ILE A 27 6.30 16.49 -14.04
CA ILE A 27 7.37 16.90 -13.15
C ILE A 27 8.64 16.14 -13.52
N THR A 28 9.79 16.79 -13.35
CA THR A 28 11.09 16.12 -13.30
C THR A 28 11.39 15.85 -11.84
N PRO A 29 11.05 14.66 -11.30
CA PRO A 29 10.97 14.49 -9.87
C PRO A 29 12.38 14.33 -9.30
N THR A 30 12.57 14.84 -8.09
CA THR A 30 13.81 14.69 -7.33
C THR A 30 13.51 13.94 -6.05
N LYS A 31 14.52 13.65 -5.22
CA LYS A 31 14.26 13.08 -3.90
C LYS A 31 13.48 14.10 -3.05
N PHE A 32 12.44 13.64 -2.34
CA PHE A 32 11.71 14.47 -1.38
C PHE A 32 12.63 14.92 -0.24
N LYS A 33 12.42 16.14 0.28
CA LYS A 33 13.29 16.72 1.32
C LYS A 33 12.61 16.79 2.68
N SER A 34 11.34 17.15 2.70
CA SER A 34 10.55 17.41 3.92
C SER A 34 9.94 16.14 4.51
N ARG A 35 9.74 15.10 3.69
CA ARG A 35 9.13 13.83 4.07
C ARG A 35 9.86 12.66 3.42
N ILE A 36 9.84 11.52 4.11
CA ILE A 36 10.08 10.21 3.52
C ILE A 36 8.71 9.68 3.07
N ALA A 37 8.61 9.32 1.78
CA ALA A 37 7.38 8.78 1.22
C ALA A 37 7.66 7.47 0.50
N PHE A 38 7.05 6.41 1.01
CA PHE A 38 6.98 5.10 0.38
C PHE A 38 5.63 4.93 -0.33
N SER A 39 5.67 4.37 -1.53
CA SER A 39 4.51 3.79 -2.19
C SER A 39 4.51 2.28 -1.98
N ALA A 40 3.44 1.73 -1.42
CA ALA A 40 3.23 0.28 -1.36
C ALA A 40 2.75 -0.19 -2.73
N ALA A 41 3.62 -0.87 -3.47
CA ALA A 41 3.42 -1.14 -4.88
C ALA A 41 2.55 -2.40 -5.12
N HIS A 42 1.63 -2.32 -6.08
CA HIS A 42 0.87 -3.47 -6.59
C HIS A 42 1.76 -4.41 -7.42
N VAL A 43 1.21 -5.54 -7.87
CA VAL A 43 1.88 -6.48 -8.77
C VAL A 43 1.04 -6.69 -10.03
N VAL A 44 1.71 -6.89 -11.16
CA VAL A 44 1.05 -7.19 -12.43
C VAL A 44 1.04 -8.70 -12.59
N CYS A 45 -0.14 -9.29 -12.81
CA CYS A 45 -0.20 -10.72 -13.11
C CYS A 45 0.13 -10.97 -14.59
N ASP A 46 0.70 -12.14 -14.89
CA ASP A 46 0.83 -12.60 -16.27
C ASP A 46 -0.52 -13.19 -16.71
N PRO A 47 -1.22 -12.58 -17.68
CA PRO A 47 -2.54 -13.01 -18.11
C PRO A 47 -2.51 -14.18 -19.10
N PHE A 48 -1.33 -14.60 -19.58
CA PHE A 48 -1.16 -15.60 -20.64
C PHE A 48 -0.64 -16.94 -20.12
N THR A 49 -0.19 -17.00 -18.86
CA THR A 49 0.19 -18.28 -18.27
C THR A 49 -1.03 -19.18 -18.08
N ASP A 50 -0.93 -20.44 -18.52
CA ASP A 50 -1.94 -21.50 -18.32
C ASP A 50 -1.80 -22.14 -16.91
N THR A 51 -2.07 -21.35 -15.87
CA THR A 51 -2.16 -21.82 -14.49
C THR A 51 -3.49 -21.37 -13.87
N ASP A 52 -3.88 -22.00 -12.76
CA ASP A 52 -5.05 -21.56 -12.00
C ASP A 52 -4.83 -20.11 -11.51
N PRO A 53 -5.64 -19.14 -11.95
CA PRO A 53 -5.43 -17.72 -11.62
C PRO A 53 -5.76 -17.40 -10.15
N ILE A 54 -6.47 -18.29 -9.45
CA ILE A 54 -6.85 -18.13 -8.04
C ILE A 54 -5.76 -18.73 -7.15
N LEU A 55 -5.33 -19.95 -7.45
CA LEU A 55 -4.45 -20.73 -6.57
C LEU A 55 -2.97 -20.66 -6.95
N GLN A 56 -2.66 -20.47 -8.23
CA GLN A 56 -1.29 -20.44 -8.75
C GLN A 56 -1.06 -19.29 -9.75
N PRO A 57 -1.42 -18.04 -9.39
CA PRO A 57 -1.19 -16.89 -10.26
C PRO A 57 0.31 -16.69 -10.51
N LYS A 58 0.65 -16.21 -11.72
CA LYS A 58 2.02 -15.79 -12.06
C LYS A 58 2.12 -14.28 -12.15
N ILE A 59 3.30 -13.78 -11.83
CA ILE A 59 3.66 -12.36 -11.95
C ILE A 59 4.25 -12.12 -13.34
N ASP A 60 3.77 -11.07 -14.01
CA ASP A 60 4.51 -10.43 -15.10
C ASP A 60 5.63 -9.61 -14.46
N TRP A 61 6.85 -10.14 -14.53
CA TRP A 61 8.01 -9.50 -13.90
C TRP A 61 8.42 -8.20 -14.58
N GLU A 62 8.21 -8.07 -15.89
CA GLU A 62 8.66 -6.89 -16.64
C GLU A 62 7.81 -5.68 -16.26
N ASP A 63 6.50 -5.79 -16.40
CA ASP A 63 5.58 -4.68 -16.08
C ASP A 63 5.57 -4.39 -14.56
N THR A 64 5.70 -5.43 -13.72
CA THR A 64 5.83 -5.27 -12.26
C THR A 64 7.05 -4.42 -11.89
N LEU A 65 8.24 -4.74 -12.42
CA LEU A 65 9.48 -4.00 -12.10
C LEU A 65 9.53 -2.64 -12.78
N LYS A 66 9.02 -2.53 -14.01
CA LYS A 66 8.85 -1.24 -14.70
C LYS A 66 8.01 -0.27 -13.88
N TYR A 67 6.98 -0.77 -13.20
CA TYR A 67 6.18 0.07 -12.30
C TYR A 67 6.97 0.55 -11.06
N ARG A 68 7.91 -0.24 -10.52
CA ARG A 68 8.81 0.23 -9.44
C ARG A 68 9.70 1.37 -9.94
N HIS A 69 10.26 1.24 -11.14
CA HIS A 69 11.03 2.30 -11.78
C HIS A 69 10.20 3.56 -12.00
N TYR A 70 8.93 3.43 -12.36
CA TYR A 70 8.00 4.55 -12.45
C TYR A 70 7.84 5.26 -11.08
N LEU A 71 7.62 4.51 -10.00
CA LEU A 71 7.51 5.09 -8.65
C LEU A 71 8.82 5.78 -8.20
N TRP A 72 9.98 5.16 -8.43
CA TRP A 72 11.28 5.77 -8.13
C TRP A 72 11.54 7.03 -8.96
N SER A 73 11.13 7.02 -10.24
CA SER A 73 11.22 8.21 -11.09
C SER A 73 10.42 9.37 -10.54
N HIS A 74 9.40 9.11 -9.72
CA HIS A 74 8.55 10.08 -9.04
C HIS A 74 9.04 10.47 -7.64
N GLY A 75 10.24 10.03 -7.26
CA GLY A 75 10.88 10.37 -5.98
C GLY A 75 10.47 9.50 -4.79
N PHE A 76 9.52 8.59 -4.97
CA PHE A 76 9.10 7.66 -3.91
C PHE A 76 10.17 6.62 -3.62
N ALA A 77 10.22 6.18 -2.36
CA ALA A 77 10.74 4.86 -2.04
C ALA A 77 9.67 3.79 -2.33
N VAL A 78 10.06 2.54 -2.53
CA VAL A 78 9.12 1.43 -2.73
C VAL A 78 9.01 0.59 -1.47
N ALA A 79 7.77 0.35 -1.02
CA ALA A 79 7.46 -0.66 -0.01
C ALA A 79 7.00 -1.93 -0.72
N GLU A 80 7.87 -2.93 -0.74
CA GLU A 80 7.77 -4.12 -1.60
C GLU A 80 7.13 -5.31 -0.89
N ALA A 81 6.39 -6.13 -1.65
CA ALA A 81 5.71 -7.34 -1.17
C ALA A 81 4.83 -7.09 0.07
N MET A 82 4.19 -5.92 0.12
CA MET A 82 3.24 -5.49 1.15
C MET A 82 1.80 -5.92 0.83
N ASP A 83 0.84 -5.54 1.66
CA ASP A 83 -0.59 -5.83 1.44
C ASP A 83 -1.10 -5.36 0.06
N THR A 84 -0.60 -4.24 -0.49
CA THR A 84 -0.97 -3.74 -1.83
C THR A 84 -0.50 -4.67 -2.96
N ALA A 85 0.61 -5.40 -2.76
CA ALA A 85 1.08 -6.48 -3.63
C ALA A 85 0.26 -7.78 -3.46
N GLN A 86 -0.86 -7.73 -2.74
CA GLN A 86 -1.73 -8.86 -2.40
C GLN A 86 -1.07 -9.93 -1.52
N ARG A 87 -0.06 -9.54 -0.73
CA ARG A 87 0.64 -10.42 0.20
C ARG A 87 -0.33 -11.04 1.21
N GLY A 88 -0.35 -12.37 1.30
CA GLY A 88 -1.28 -13.11 2.18
C GLY A 88 -2.75 -13.11 1.70
N MET A 89 -3.06 -12.50 0.55
CA MET A 89 -4.38 -12.49 -0.10
C MET A 89 -4.27 -12.73 -1.61
N GLY A 90 -3.47 -13.72 -2.00
CA GLY A 90 -3.26 -14.14 -3.38
C GLY A 90 -1.79 -14.33 -3.72
N LEU A 91 -0.92 -13.44 -3.22
CA LEU A 91 0.54 -13.58 -3.37
C LEU A 91 1.11 -14.33 -2.16
N GLY A 92 1.57 -15.56 -2.38
CA GLY A 92 2.21 -16.39 -1.36
C GLY A 92 3.69 -16.06 -1.14
N TRP A 93 4.28 -16.66 -0.10
CA TRP A 93 5.67 -16.38 0.29
C TRP A 93 6.67 -16.68 -0.85
N GLU A 94 6.57 -17.83 -1.52
CA GLU A 94 7.51 -18.21 -2.58
C GLU A 94 7.63 -17.15 -3.70
N SER A 95 6.49 -16.66 -4.20
CA SER A 95 6.49 -15.60 -5.23
C SER A 95 6.96 -14.25 -4.66
N SER A 96 6.70 -14.00 -3.38
CA SER A 96 7.15 -12.79 -2.69
C SER A 96 8.67 -12.77 -2.49
N GLN A 97 9.30 -13.92 -2.23
CA GLN A 97 10.76 -14.02 -2.15
C GLN A 97 11.41 -13.55 -3.45
N GLU A 98 10.90 -14.03 -4.59
CA GLU A 98 11.43 -13.68 -5.90
C GLU A 98 11.16 -12.20 -6.25
N LEU A 99 9.97 -11.68 -5.90
CA LEU A 99 9.65 -10.26 -6.04
C LEU A 99 10.63 -9.38 -5.25
N ILE A 100 10.83 -9.69 -3.97
CA ILE A 100 11.77 -8.98 -3.08
C ILE A 100 13.19 -9.01 -3.67
N ARG A 101 13.67 -10.19 -4.06
CA ARG A 101 15.01 -10.37 -4.63
C ARG A 101 15.22 -9.52 -5.88
N ARG A 102 14.26 -9.52 -6.81
CA ARG A 102 14.32 -8.75 -8.06
C ARG A 102 14.26 -7.25 -7.78
N SER A 103 13.28 -6.80 -6.98
CA SER A 103 13.10 -5.37 -6.72
C SER A 103 14.27 -4.75 -5.96
N ILE A 104 14.90 -5.48 -5.02
CA ILE A 104 16.12 -4.98 -4.36
C ILE A 104 17.29 -4.85 -5.36
N ALA A 105 17.43 -5.79 -6.30
CA ALA A 105 18.46 -5.70 -7.34
C ALA A 105 18.24 -4.48 -8.26
N GLU A 106 16.99 -4.24 -8.68
CA GLU A 106 16.60 -3.06 -9.46
C GLU A 106 16.88 -1.76 -8.68
N ALA A 107 16.43 -1.68 -7.41
CA ALA A 107 16.64 -0.51 -6.56
C ALA A 107 18.13 -0.18 -6.41
N ARG A 108 18.96 -1.20 -6.20
CA ARG A 108 20.41 -1.05 -6.06
C ARG A 108 21.06 -0.51 -7.33
N SER A 109 20.59 -0.96 -8.51
CA SER A 109 21.17 -0.56 -9.81
C SER A 109 21.07 0.95 -10.06
N ILE A 110 20.08 1.62 -9.46
CA ILE A 110 19.84 3.06 -9.61
C ILE A 110 20.01 3.85 -8.29
N GLY A 111 20.43 3.21 -7.20
CA GLY A 111 20.57 3.84 -5.89
C GLY A 111 19.25 4.34 -5.28
N ALA A 112 18.14 3.66 -5.58
CA ALA A 112 16.83 3.95 -5.04
C ALA A 112 16.60 3.28 -3.67
N ARG A 113 15.70 3.86 -2.86
CA ARG A 113 15.33 3.32 -1.55
C ARG A 113 14.20 2.30 -1.70
N ILE A 114 14.34 1.18 -1.02
CA ILE A 114 13.35 0.11 -0.95
C ILE A 114 13.30 -0.48 0.47
N ALA A 115 12.11 -0.84 0.93
CA ALA A 115 11.92 -1.63 2.14
C ALA A 115 10.91 -2.76 1.83
N CYS A 116 11.12 -3.95 2.38
CA CYS A 116 10.44 -5.18 1.96
C CYS A 116 9.69 -5.83 3.13
N GLY A 117 8.47 -6.29 2.87
CA GLY A 117 7.63 -6.95 3.87
C GLY A 117 8.17 -8.32 4.33
N ALA A 118 8.47 -8.42 5.62
CA ALA A 118 8.77 -9.66 6.33
C ALA A 118 7.61 -10.02 7.26
N GLY A 119 7.01 -11.19 7.08
CA GLY A 119 5.89 -11.68 7.87
C GLY A 119 6.04 -13.15 8.23
N THR A 120 4.90 -13.84 8.31
CA THR A 120 4.80 -15.26 8.67
C THR A 120 3.84 -16.01 7.75
N ASP A 121 3.56 -15.47 6.57
CA ASP A 121 2.57 -15.94 5.61
C ASP A 121 2.94 -17.27 4.93
N GLN A 122 4.12 -17.83 5.20
CA GLN A 122 4.46 -19.21 4.87
C GLN A 122 3.85 -20.23 5.84
N LEU A 123 3.45 -19.80 7.04
CA LEU A 123 2.75 -20.66 7.99
C LEU A 123 1.31 -20.88 7.52
N LEU A 124 0.87 -22.13 7.51
CA LEU A 124 -0.44 -22.52 7.01
C LEU A 124 -1.57 -21.85 7.83
N PRO A 125 -2.50 -21.15 7.18
CA PRO A 125 -3.67 -20.59 7.86
C PRO A 125 -4.46 -21.68 8.58
N GLY A 126 -4.73 -21.49 9.88
CA GLY A 126 -5.57 -22.38 10.70
C GLY A 126 -4.82 -23.50 11.44
N ALA A 127 -3.52 -23.71 11.17
CA ALA A 127 -2.69 -24.52 12.04
C ALA A 127 -2.27 -23.70 13.26
N LYS A 128 -2.42 -24.25 14.48
CA LYS A 128 -1.91 -23.62 15.70
C LYS A 128 -0.38 -23.69 15.72
N ALA A 129 0.26 -22.73 15.07
CA ALA A 129 1.70 -22.55 15.17
C ALA A 129 2.07 -22.12 16.59
N THR A 130 3.16 -22.68 17.09
CA THR A 130 3.79 -22.26 18.35
C THR A 130 4.52 -20.92 18.18
N LEU A 131 4.76 -20.20 19.27
CA LEU A 131 5.54 -18.95 19.23
C LEU A 131 6.94 -19.16 18.64
N SER A 132 7.54 -20.34 18.86
CA SER A 132 8.85 -20.67 18.28
C SER A 132 8.80 -20.84 16.77
N GLU A 133 7.77 -21.49 16.22
CA GLU A 133 7.58 -21.61 14.77
C GLU A 133 7.31 -20.25 14.12
N ILE A 134 6.56 -19.38 14.81
CA ILE A 134 6.28 -18.00 14.38
C ILE A 134 7.57 -17.18 14.34
N GLN A 135 8.43 -17.30 15.36
CA GLN A 135 9.72 -16.64 15.39
C GLN A 135 10.62 -17.13 14.25
N GLN A 136 10.72 -18.45 14.04
CA GLN A 136 11.50 -19.03 12.93
C GLN A 136 11.00 -18.55 11.57
N ALA A 137 9.68 -18.40 11.40
CA ALA A 137 9.10 -17.88 10.17
C ALA A 137 9.53 -16.43 9.91
N TYR A 138 9.54 -15.57 10.93
CA TYR A 138 10.08 -14.22 10.78
C TYR A 138 11.58 -14.21 10.49
N GLU A 139 12.37 -15.02 11.21
CA GLU A 139 13.83 -15.13 11.02
C GLU A 139 14.17 -15.51 9.58
N GLU A 140 13.44 -16.46 8.98
CA GLU A 140 13.59 -16.85 7.58
C GLU A 140 13.38 -15.67 6.62
N GLN A 141 12.26 -14.95 6.77
CA GLN A 141 11.94 -13.85 5.86
C GLN A 141 12.88 -12.65 6.03
N CYS A 142 13.19 -12.28 7.28
CA CYS A 142 14.15 -11.21 7.59
C CYS A 142 15.53 -11.54 7.01
N SER A 143 16.02 -12.78 7.24
CA SER A 143 17.33 -13.22 6.73
C SER A 143 17.41 -13.15 5.20
N LEU A 144 16.34 -13.52 4.49
CA LEU A 144 16.28 -13.39 3.03
C LEU A 144 16.42 -11.93 2.59
N ILE A 145 15.67 -11.02 3.20
CA ILE A 145 15.69 -9.59 2.86
C ILE A 145 17.07 -8.99 3.13
N GLU A 146 17.66 -9.26 4.29
CA GLU A 146 18.99 -8.76 4.68
C GLU A 146 20.11 -9.33 3.81
N LYS A 147 20.04 -10.62 3.46
CA LYS A 147 20.99 -11.25 2.51
C LYS A 147 21.04 -10.50 1.19
N HIS A 148 19.92 -9.93 0.76
CA HIS A 148 19.84 -9.11 -0.45
C HIS A 148 20.02 -7.60 -0.18
N GLY A 149 20.24 -7.18 1.07
CA GLY A 149 20.51 -5.79 1.45
C GLY A 149 19.28 -4.88 1.41
N GLY A 150 18.08 -5.43 1.58
CA GLY A 150 16.85 -4.65 1.71
C GLY A 150 16.61 -4.18 3.15
N GLN A 151 15.94 -3.04 3.33
CA GLN A 151 15.39 -2.66 4.63
C GLN A 151 14.15 -3.52 4.92
N ILE A 152 13.95 -3.95 6.17
CA ILE A 152 12.78 -4.75 6.56
C ILE A 152 11.60 -3.84 6.93
N ILE A 153 10.42 -4.18 6.43
CA ILE A 153 9.13 -3.80 7.02
C ILE A 153 8.59 -5.03 7.76
N LEU A 154 8.60 -5.01 9.08
CA LEU A 154 8.14 -6.13 9.91
C LEU A 154 6.61 -6.12 9.96
N MET A 155 6.00 -6.96 9.13
CA MET A 155 4.56 -7.08 8.95
C MET A 155 3.90 -7.75 10.15
N ALA A 156 2.62 -7.45 10.38
CA ALA A 156 1.80 -8.20 11.32
C ALA A 156 1.62 -9.67 10.86
N SER A 157 1.53 -10.58 11.84
CA SER A 157 1.50 -12.03 11.66
C SER A 157 0.14 -12.60 12.03
N ARG A 158 -0.59 -13.15 11.05
CA ARG A 158 -1.86 -13.87 11.31
C ARG A 158 -1.68 -15.01 12.29
N ALA A 159 -0.57 -15.74 12.19
CA ALA A 159 -0.25 -16.84 13.10
C ALA A 159 -0.04 -16.34 14.54
N LEU A 160 0.60 -15.19 14.73
CA LEU A 160 0.80 -14.60 16.06
C LEU A 160 -0.51 -14.07 16.64
N ALA A 161 -1.34 -13.41 15.83
CA ALA A 161 -2.67 -12.97 16.24
C ALA A 161 -3.54 -14.14 16.77
N GLN A 162 -3.35 -15.33 16.19
CA GLN A 162 -4.06 -16.54 16.60
C GLN A 162 -3.41 -17.27 17.79
N ALA A 163 -2.08 -17.26 17.90
CA ALA A 163 -1.34 -18.07 18.85
C ALA A 163 -1.04 -17.38 20.18
N ALA A 164 -0.97 -16.04 20.20
CA ALA A 164 -0.69 -15.28 21.42
C ALA A 164 -1.80 -15.48 22.46
N GLU A 165 -1.42 -15.80 23.70
CA GLU A 165 -2.36 -15.96 24.81
C GLU A 165 -2.39 -14.73 25.71
N ALA A 166 -1.33 -13.92 25.66
CA ALA A 166 -1.21 -12.66 26.40
C ALA A 166 -0.37 -11.63 25.62
N PRO A 167 -0.47 -10.32 25.95
CA PRO A 167 0.32 -9.27 25.31
C PRO A 167 1.83 -9.52 25.34
N GLU A 168 2.35 -10.14 26.41
CA GLU A 168 3.77 -10.45 26.58
C GLU A 168 4.31 -11.42 25.52
N ASP A 169 3.45 -12.17 24.83
CA ASP A 169 3.87 -13.03 23.73
C ASP A 169 4.27 -12.21 22.49
N TYR A 170 3.67 -11.03 22.29
CA TYR A 170 4.11 -10.09 21.26
C TYR A 170 5.50 -9.54 21.61
N ASP A 171 5.74 -9.15 22.86
CA ASP A 171 7.05 -8.67 23.31
C ASP A 171 8.13 -9.72 23.09
N LYS A 172 7.85 -10.99 23.43
CA LYS A 172 8.80 -12.10 23.21
C LYS A 172 9.15 -12.26 21.73
N VAL A 173 8.14 -12.29 20.86
CA VAL A 173 8.36 -12.55 19.42
C VAL A 173 9.03 -11.33 18.77
N TYR A 174 8.46 -10.15 18.92
CA TYR A 174 9.02 -8.93 18.32
C TYR A 174 10.39 -8.59 18.91
N GLY A 175 10.57 -8.68 20.22
CA GLY A 175 11.85 -8.40 20.86
C GLY A 175 12.95 -9.36 20.42
N SER A 176 12.63 -10.66 20.21
CA SER A 176 13.59 -11.61 19.66
C SER A 176 14.04 -11.21 18.25
N ILE A 177 13.11 -10.85 17.37
CA ILE A 177 13.44 -10.45 15.99
C ILE A 177 14.21 -9.11 15.98
N LEU A 178 13.76 -8.11 16.73
CA LEU A 178 14.37 -6.78 16.79
C LEU A 178 15.79 -6.81 17.35
N ASN A 179 16.11 -7.75 18.24
CA ASN A 179 17.48 -7.95 18.73
C ASN A 179 18.42 -8.56 17.67
N GLN A 180 17.88 -9.24 16.66
CA GLN A 180 18.65 -9.96 15.65
C GLN A 180 18.88 -9.15 14.37
N VAL A 181 17.93 -8.31 13.96
CA VAL A 181 18.03 -7.51 12.73
C VAL A 181 19.27 -6.61 12.73
N SER A 182 19.94 -6.55 11.59
CA SER A 182 21.17 -5.82 11.36
C SER A 182 20.97 -4.30 11.25
N GLU A 183 19.84 -3.88 10.69
CA GLU A 183 19.50 -2.47 10.45
C GLU A 183 18.11 -2.11 11.02
N PRO A 184 17.84 -0.82 11.30
CA PRO A 184 16.53 -0.40 11.81
C PRO A 184 15.36 -0.74 10.86
N VAL A 185 14.34 -1.39 11.41
CA VAL A 185 13.17 -1.86 10.67
C VAL A 185 12.00 -0.88 10.74
N ILE A 186 11.07 -0.99 9.80
CA ILE A 186 9.77 -0.31 9.89
C ILE A 186 8.76 -1.32 10.45
N LEU A 187 8.20 -1.06 11.63
CA LEU A 187 7.10 -1.88 12.14
C LEU A 187 5.81 -1.59 11.33
N HIS A 188 4.94 -2.59 11.18
CA HIS A 188 3.67 -2.42 10.48
C HIS A 188 2.50 -2.96 11.30
N TRP A 189 1.66 -2.05 11.79
CA TRP A 189 0.39 -2.37 12.42
C TRP A 189 -0.75 -2.25 11.40
N LEU A 190 -1.21 -3.41 10.91
CA LEU A 190 -2.32 -3.52 9.97
C LEU A 190 -3.64 -3.79 10.71
N GLY A 191 -4.64 -2.93 10.52
CA GLY A 191 -5.96 -3.09 11.14
C GLY A 191 -6.81 -4.17 10.49
N ASP A 192 -7.83 -4.64 11.23
CA ASP A 192 -8.68 -5.78 10.85
C ASP A 192 -9.64 -5.50 9.67
N MET A 193 -9.85 -4.23 9.31
CA MET A 193 -10.56 -3.85 8.08
C MET A 193 -9.79 -4.20 6.80
N PHE A 194 -8.45 -4.26 6.88
CA PHE A 194 -7.59 -4.72 5.80
C PHE A 194 -7.37 -6.24 5.85
N ASP A 195 -7.31 -6.80 7.06
CA ASP A 195 -7.13 -8.23 7.27
C ASP A 195 -7.86 -8.71 8.54
N PRO A 196 -9.07 -9.30 8.40
CA PRO A 196 -9.86 -9.74 9.55
C PRO A 196 -9.15 -10.75 10.46
N ALA A 197 -8.14 -11.47 9.97
CA ALA A 197 -7.37 -12.43 10.77
C ALA A 197 -6.41 -11.75 11.76
N LEU A 198 -6.22 -10.43 11.67
CA LEU A 198 -5.38 -9.64 12.58
C LEU A 198 -6.19 -8.96 13.69
N LYS A 199 -7.46 -9.29 13.85
CA LYS A 199 -8.29 -8.70 14.91
C LYS A 199 -7.67 -8.95 16.29
N GLY A 200 -7.55 -7.88 17.08
CA GLY A 200 -6.96 -7.93 18.43
C GLY A 200 -5.43 -8.00 18.44
N TYR A 201 -4.77 -7.63 17.33
CA TYR A 201 -3.31 -7.54 17.28
C TYR A 201 -2.77 -6.71 18.44
N TRP A 202 -1.62 -7.13 19.00
CA TRP A 202 -1.05 -6.65 20.27
C TRP A 202 -1.78 -7.11 21.55
N GLY A 203 -2.67 -8.10 21.45
CA GLY A 203 -3.26 -8.79 22.61
C GLY A 203 -4.52 -8.12 23.19
N HIS A 204 -4.93 -6.98 22.65
CA HIS A 204 -6.11 -6.24 23.10
C HIS A 204 -7.06 -5.91 21.96
N ASN A 205 -8.36 -5.98 22.22
CA ASN A 205 -9.38 -5.50 21.28
C ASN A 205 -9.54 -3.96 21.32
N HIS A 206 -9.15 -3.33 22.43
CA HIS A 206 -9.23 -1.89 22.59
C HIS A 206 -7.95 -1.23 22.07
N ILE A 207 -8.07 -0.35 21.07
CA ILE A 207 -6.91 0.23 20.36
C ILE A 207 -5.92 0.92 21.31
N ASN A 208 -6.42 1.64 22.32
CA ASN A 208 -5.55 2.32 23.29
C ASN A 208 -4.68 1.35 24.11
N GLU A 209 -5.20 0.20 24.49
CA GLU A 209 -4.45 -0.82 25.23
C GLU A 209 -3.43 -1.51 24.29
N ALA A 210 -3.85 -1.87 23.08
CA ALA A 210 -2.96 -2.41 22.05
C ALA A 210 -1.81 -1.44 21.69
N MET A 211 -2.11 -0.14 21.65
CA MET A 211 -1.13 0.92 21.38
C MET A 211 -0.07 1.00 22.49
N GLU A 212 -0.45 0.80 23.74
CA GLU A 212 0.49 0.79 24.87
C GLU A 212 1.52 -0.34 24.70
N ILE A 213 1.06 -1.56 24.39
CA ILE A 213 1.94 -2.71 24.11
C ILE A 213 2.88 -2.43 22.94
N CYS A 214 2.33 -1.95 21.83
CA CYS A 214 3.14 -1.61 20.65
C CYS A 214 4.19 -0.52 20.95
N LEU A 215 3.83 0.50 21.73
CA LEU A 215 4.75 1.56 22.15
C LEU A 215 5.85 1.03 23.07
N ASN A 216 5.53 0.13 24.01
CA ASN A 216 6.52 -0.48 24.90
C ASN A 216 7.60 -1.22 24.10
N ILE A 217 7.20 -2.05 23.12
CA ILE A 217 8.14 -2.73 22.21
C ILE A 217 9.01 -1.72 21.46
N ILE A 218 8.43 -0.63 20.96
CA ILE A 218 9.18 0.42 20.25
C ILE A 218 10.19 1.09 21.19
N TRP A 219 9.81 1.40 22.43
CA TRP A 219 10.69 2.05 23.40
C TRP A 219 11.86 1.14 23.80
N ASP A 220 11.60 -0.13 24.06
CA ASP A 220 12.62 -1.12 24.44
C ASP A 220 13.64 -1.39 23.33
N HIS A 221 13.22 -1.22 22.06
CA HIS A 221 14.03 -1.50 20.88
C HIS A 221 14.22 -0.28 19.97
N LYS A 222 14.16 0.95 20.50
CA LYS A 222 14.14 2.19 19.69
C LYS A 222 15.29 2.31 18.68
N GLU A 223 16.48 1.82 19.02
CA GLU A 223 17.66 1.86 18.12
C GLU A 223 17.54 0.88 16.94
N LYS A 224 16.58 -0.04 16.99
CA LYS A 224 16.29 -1.06 15.98
C LYS A 224 15.02 -0.73 15.17
N VAL A 225 14.39 0.41 15.42
CA VAL A 225 13.13 0.80 14.78
C VAL A 225 13.31 2.13 14.04
N ASP A 226 13.31 2.11 12.71
CA ASP A 226 13.31 3.31 11.86
C ASP A 226 11.99 4.10 12.00
N GLY A 227 10.89 3.36 12.19
CA GLY A 227 9.57 3.91 12.36
C GLY A 227 8.48 2.83 12.45
N ILE A 228 7.24 3.28 12.55
CA ILE A 228 6.06 2.43 12.50
C ILE A 228 5.08 2.98 11.48
N LYS A 229 4.56 2.08 10.64
CA LYS A 229 3.36 2.32 9.83
C LYS A 229 2.13 1.85 10.59
N ILE A 230 1.13 2.70 10.71
CA ILE A 230 -0.20 2.30 11.21
C ILE A 230 -1.26 2.41 10.12
N SER A 231 -2.04 1.35 9.94
CA SER A 231 -3.14 1.26 8.98
C SER A 231 -4.45 0.96 9.71
N LEU A 232 -4.90 1.93 10.50
CA LEU A 232 -6.14 1.86 11.31
C LEU A 232 -7.28 2.71 10.74
N LEU A 233 -6.99 3.58 9.76
CA LEU A 233 -7.94 4.56 9.18
C LEU A 233 -8.58 5.49 10.23
N ASP A 234 -7.82 5.81 11.27
CA ASP A 234 -8.20 6.72 12.36
C ASP A 234 -7.07 7.73 12.61
N ALA A 235 -7.24 8.92 12.03
CA ALA A 235 -6.29 10.02 12.16
C ALA A 235 -6.02 10.43 13.61
N SER A 236 -7.02 10.32 14.50
CA SER A 236 -6.87 10.70 15.90
C SER A 236 -5.95 9.74 16.65
N GLN A 237 -6.01 8.44 16.34
CA GLN A 237 -5.11 7.43 16.89
C GLN A 237 -3.69 7.60 16.35
N GLU A 238 -3.54 7.99 15.09
CA GLU A 238 -2.22 8.29 14.52
C GLU A 238 -1.56 9.49 15.20
N VAL A 239 -2.29 10.60 15.33
CA VAL A 239 -1.80 11.81 15.99
C VAL A 239 -1.43 11.53 17.44
N LYS A 240 -2.25 10.75 18.16
CA LYS A 240 -1.92 10.32 19.52
C LYS A 240 -0.64 9.50 19.55
N MET A 241 -0.51 8.50 18.69
CA MET A 241 0.65 7.60 18.71
C MET A 241 1.95 8.32 18.33
N ARG A 242 1.94 9.20 17.31
CA ARG A 242 3.17 9.91 16.88
C ARG A 242 3.74 10.82 17.96
N GLN A 243 2.91 11.35 18.85
CA GLN A 243 3.34 12.17 19.99
C GLN A 243 4.02 11.35 21.11
N LEU A 244 3.83 10.02 21.10
CA LEU A 244 4.36 9.10 22.11
C LEU A 244 5.58 8.30 21.62
N LEU A 245 5.98 8.48 20.35
CA LEU A 245 7.14 7.80 19.79
C LEU A 245 8.44 8.34 20.39
N PRO A 246 9.47 7.48 20.59
CA PRO A 246 10.80 7.95 20.95
C PRO A 246 11.40 8.86 19.87
N ASP A 247 12.27 9.78 20.29
CA ASP A 247 13.08 10.57 19.36
C ASP A 247 13.82 9.66 18.36
N GLY A 248 13.75 10.00 17.08
CA GLY A 248 14.36 9.23 15.99
C GLY A 248 13.48 8.16 15.38
N VAL A 249 12.40 7.73 16.05
CA VAL A 249 11.42 6.78 15.52
C VAL A 249 10.34 7.52 14.74
N ARG A 250 10.16 7.18 13.46
CA ARG A 250 9.22 7.89 12.58
C ARG A 250 7.81 7.31 12.65
N MET A 251 6.80 8.19 12.61
CA MET A 251 5.45 7.78 12.21
C MET A 251 5.38 7.74 10.69
N TYR A 252 4.95 6.62 10.11
CA TYR A 252 4.56 6.50 8.71
C TYR A 252 3.04 6.37 8.65
N THR A 253 2.35 7.35 8.07
CA THR A 253 0.91 7.21 7.87
C THR A 253 0.63 6.07 6.89
N GLY A 254 -0.23 5.15 7.31
CA GLY A 254 -0.87 4.15 6.49
C GLY A 254 -2.38 4.42 6.37
N ASP A 255 -2.81 5.66 6.62
CA ASP A 255 -4.19 6.11 6.54
C ASP A 255 -4.49 6.73 5.17
N ASP A 256 -5.03 5.90 4.27
CA ASP A 256 -5.40 6.34 2.92
C ASP A 256 -6.65 7.25 2.89
N PHE A 257 -7.28 7.58 4.02
CA PHE A 257 -8.43 8.50 4.12
C PHE A 257 -8.02 9.92 4.53
N HIS A 258 -6.99 10.05 5.35
CA HIS A 258 -6.58 11.29 6.01
C HIS A 258 -5.12 11.67 5.73
N PHE A 259 -4.42 10.94 4.86
CA PHE A 259 -3.01 11.17 4.55
C PHE A 259 -2.60 12.63 4.30
N PRO A 260 -3.38 13.54 3.65
CA PRO A 260 -2.88 14.88 3.38
C PRO A 260 -2.61 15.69 4.64
N GLU A 261 -3.52 15.65 5.61
CA GLU A 261 -3.39 16.39 6.87
C GLU A 261 -2.34 15.74 7.78
N LEU A 262 -2.26 14.41 7.79
CA LEU A 262 -1.29 13.66 8.59
C LEU A 262 0.14 13.91 8.11
N ILE A 263 0.34 13.95 6.78
CA ILE A 263 1.62 14.27 6.16
C ILE A 263 1.96 15.75 6.34
N LEU A 264 1.01 16.68 6.17
CA LEU A 264 1.27 18.10 6.40
C LEU A 264 1.72 18.34 7.84
N GLY A 265 1.03 17.68 8.78
CA GLY A 265 1.30 17.79 10.21
C GLY A 265 0.54 18.93 10.88
N ASP A 266 0.74 19.02 12.19
CA ASP A 266 0.21 20.05 13.07
C ASP A 266 1.35 20.62 13.95
N GLU A 267 0.99 21.41 14.96
CA GLU A 267 1.94 22.00 15.91
C GLU A 267 2.76 20.95 16.67
N SER A 268 2.25 19.73 16.82
CA SER A 268 2.91 18.63 17.52
C SER A 268 3.82 17.79 16.62
N GLY A 269 3.76 17.98 15.30
CA GLY A 269 4.63 17.30 14.35
C GLY A 269 3.88 16.77 13.12
N TYR A 270 4.54 15.89 12.38
CA TYR A 270 4.03 15.33 11.13
C TYR A 270 4.30 13.84 11.02
N SER A 271 3.59 13.18 10.12
CA SER A 271 3.86 11.80 9.72
C SER A 271 4.63 11.78 8.39
N ASN A 272 5.59 10.88 8.26
CA ASN A 272 6.07 10.40 6.96
C ASN A 272 4.98 9.53 6.31
N ALA A 273 5.21 8.97 5.12
CA ALA A 273 4.18 8.22 4.40
C ALA A 273 4.66 6.83 3.99
N LEU A 274 3.78 5.83 4.16
CA LEU A 274 3.87 4.51 3.53
C LEU A 274 2.46 4.07 3.16
N LEU A 275 2.03 4.45 1.95
CA LEU A 275 0.61 4.41 1.56
C LEU A 275 0.38 3.53 0.34
N GLY A 276 -0.79 2.89 0.30
CA GLY A 276 -1.25 2.18 -0.89
C GLY A 276 -1.78 3.14 -1.95
N ILE A 277 -2.44 4.23 -1.55
CA ILE A 277 -2.97 5.21 -2.50
C ILE A 277 -1.87 5.87 -3.33
N PHE A 278 -0.65 6.03 -2.78
CA PHE A 278 0.50 6.59 -3.49
C PHE A 278 0.94 5.78 -4.71
N ASP A 279 0.52 4.52 -4.83
CA ASP A 279 0.61 3.76 -6.08
C ASP A 279 -0.27 4.42 -7.15
N ALA A 280 -1.58 4.49 -6.92
CA ALA A 280 -2.55 5.01 -7.88
C ALA A 280 -2.45 6.51 -8.17
N ILE A 281 -1.89 7.31 -7.24
CA ILE A 281 -1.83 8.78 -7.37
C ILE A 281 -0.40 9.34 -7.46
N ALA A 282 0.60 8.51 -7.78
CA ALA A 282 2.02 8.88 -7.73
C ALA A 282 2.34 10.27 -8.34
N PRO A 283 1.85 10.66 -9.55
CA PRO A 283 2.14 11.98 -10.12
C PRO A 283 1.66 13.14 -9.25
N ALA A 284 0.42 13.07 -8.78
CA ALA A 284 -0.18 14.12 -7.97
C ALA A 284 0.47 14.19 -6.58
N ALA A 285 0.70 13.04 -5.93
CA ALA A 285 1.35 12.99 -4.63
C ALA A 285 2.81 13.49 -4.71
N SER A 286 3.56 13.15 -5.76
CA SER A 286 4.92 13.63 -5.96
C SER A 286 4.97 15.16 -6.16
N LEU A 287 4.09 15.70 -7.01
CA LEU A 287 4.00 17.15 -7.21
C LEU A 287 3.59 17.89 -5.92
N ALA A 288 2.68 17.31 -5.14
CA ALA A 288 2.28 17.87 -3.85
C ALA A 288 3.45 17.88 -2.87
N LEU A 289 4.15 16.75 -2.68
CA LEU A 289 5.30 16.65 -1.78
C LEU A 289 6.44 17.59 -2.16
N HIS A 290 6.70 17.78 -3.46
CA HIS A 290 7.64 18.81 -3.91
C HIS A 290 7.16 20.25 -3.68
N SER A 291 5.84 20.49 -3.75
CA SER A 291 5.28 21.78 -3.35
C SER A 291 5.51 22.03 -1.86
N LEU A 292 5.36 21.01 -1.02
CA LEU A 292 5.67 21.06 0.40
C LEU A 292 7.16 21.31 0.66
N ASP A 293 8.07 20.68 -0.09
CA ASP A 293 9.53 20.90 -0.01
C ASP A 293 9.93 22.36 -0.29
N THR A 294 9.14 23.09 -1.08
CA THR A 294 9.35 24.51 -1.39
C THR A 294 8.59 25.46 -0.47
N GLY A 295 7.92 24.94 0.56
CA GLY A 295 7.11 25.72 1.50
C GLY A 295 5.75 26.17 0.95
N ASN A 296 5.34 25.68 -0.23
CA ASN A 296 4.06 26.03 -0.85
C ASN A 296 2.92 25.13 -0.35
N ILE A 297 2.53 25.34 0.91
CA ILE A 297 1.48 24.57 1.59
C ILE A 297 0.15 24.65 0.85
N LYS A 298 -0.24 25.85 0.38
CA LYS A 298 -1.50 26.03 -0.36
C LYS A 298 -1.57 25.14 -1.60
N ARG A 299 -0.48 25.06 -2.37
CA ARG A 299 -0.43 24.19 -3.57
C ARG A 299 -0.45 22.70 -3.19
N TYR A 300 0.25 22.32 -2.12
CA TYR A 300 0.18 20.97 -1.57
C TYR A 300 -1.28 20.58 -1.25
N GLU A 301 -2.00 21.43 -0.51
CA GLU A 301 -3.40 21.21 -0.12
C GLU A 301 -4.33 21.15 -1.35
N GLU A 302 -4.18 22.08 -2.30
CA GLU A 302 -4.99 22.12 -3.52
C GLU A 302 -4.86 20.86 -4.39
N ILE A 303 -3.67 20.26 -4.44
CA ILE A 303 -3.43 19.02 -5.18
C ILE A 303 -3.98 17.83 -4.40
N MET A 304 -3.57 17.68 -3.13
CA MET A 304 -3.95 16.53 -2.32
C MET A 304 -5.47 16.44 -2.13
N ALA A 305 -6.15 17.57 -1.90
CA ALA A 305 -7.60 17.61 -1.70
C ALA A 305 -8.39 17.00 -2.88
N LYS A 306 -7.89 17.12 -4.11
CA LYS A 306 -8.53 16.51 -5.30
C LYS A 306 -8.42 14.99 -5.33
N THR A 307 -7.42 14.43 -4.67
CA THR A 307 -7.15 12.98 -4.65
C THR A 307 -7.92 12.25 -3.55
N VAL A 308 -8.29 12.93 -2.48
CA VAL A 308 -8.96 12.32 -1.31
C VAL A 308 -10.28 11.63 -1.67
N PRO A 309 -11.19 12.20 -2.48
CA PRO A 309 -12.42 11.52 -2.87
C PRO A 309 -12.17 10.18 -3.57
N LEU A 310 -11.21 10.14 -4.51
CA LEU A 310 -10.80 8.90 -5.18
C LEU A 310 -10.24 7.90 -4.16
N SER A 311 -9.37 8.34 -3.26
CA SER A 311 -8.78 7.46 -2.26
C SER A 311 -9.83 6.82 -1.37
N LYS A 312 -10.73 7.62 -0.80
CA LYS A 312 -11.83 7.12 0.04
C LYS A 312 -12.72 6.13 -0.71
N HIS A 313 -12.95 6.36 -2.01
CA HIS A 313 -13.70 5.44 -2.86
C HIS A 313 -12.97 4.12 -3.15
N ILE A 314 -11.67 4.17 -3.43
CA ILE A 314 -10.86 2.96 -3.64
C ILE A 314 -10.84 2.10 -2.36
N PHE A 315 -10.69 2.73 -1.20
CA PHE A 315 -10.57 2.07 0.11
C PHE A 315 -11.90 1.88 0.85
N GLN A 316 -13.04 2.15 0.21
CA GLN A 316 -14.35 1.94 0.82
C GLN A 316 -14.61 0.48 1.19
N LYS A 317 -15.54 0.22 2.12
CA LYS A 317 -15.88 -1.15 2.53
C LYS A 317 -16.39 -2.02 1.35
N PRO A 318 -16.02 -3.32 1.28
CA PRO A 318 -14.99 -3.97 2.09
C PRO A 318 -13.58 -3.45 1.73
N THR A 319 -12.85 -2.95 2.73
CA THR A 319 -11.61 -2.19 2.52
C THR A 319 -10.51 -3.07 1.93
N TYR A 320 -10.40 -4.34 2.34
CA TYR A 320 -9.43 -5.29 1.79
C TYR A 320 -9.47 -5.46 0.26
N SER A 321 -10.55 -5.05 -0.43
CA SER A 321 -10.67 -5.04 -1.90
C SER A 321 -10.12 -3.77 -2.58
N TYR A 322 -9.43 -2.88 -1.85
CA TYR A 322 -8.87 -1.64 -2.42
C TYR A 322 -7.84 -1.92 -3.53
N LYS A 323 -7.12 -3.05 -3.45
CA LYS A 323 -6.12 -3.46 -4.44
C LYS A 323 -6.71 -3.47 -5.85
N THR A 324 -7.98 -3.86 -6.01
CA THR A 324 -8.69 -3.83 -7.28
C THR A 324 -8.78 -2.43 -7.86
N GLY A 325 -9.05 -1.42 -7.04
CA GLY A 325 -9.06 -0.03 -7.47
C GLY A 325 -7.67 0.50 -7.84
N ILE A 326 -6.63 0.10 -7.10
CA ILE A 326 -5.23 0.44 -7.41
C ILE A 326 -4.81 -0.12 -8.77
N VAL A 327 -5.01 -1.42 -9.00
CA VAL A 327 -4.67 -2.06 -10.28
C VAL A 327 -5.55 -1.53 -11.41
N PHE A 328 -6.81 -1.18 -11.13
CA PHE A 328 -7.66 -0.56 -12.13
C PHE A 328 -7.14 0.82 -12.57
N MET A 329 -6.61 1.64 -11.64
CA MET A 329 -5.92 2.88 -11.96
C MET A 329 -4.65 2.63 -12.80
N ALA A 330 -3.87 1.60 -12.48
CA ALA A 330 -2.71 1.20 -13.26
C ALA A 330 -3.09 0.79 -14.70
N TYR A 331 -4.17 0.02 -14.85
CA TYR A 331 -4.73 -0.34 -16.15
C TYR A 331 -5.19 0.90 -16.92
N LEU A 332 -6.03 1.77 -16.35
CA LEU A 332 -6.50 2.98 -17.02
C LEU A 332 -5.33 3.85 -17.54
N ASN A 333 -4.29 4.02 -16.73
CA ASN A 333 -3.10 4.82 -17.05
C ASN A 333 -2.03 4.10 -17.90
N GLY A 334 -2.23 2.84 -18.25
CA GLY A 334 -1.33 2.13 -19.17
C GLY A 334 -0.04 1.64 -18.59
N HIS A 335 -0.01 1.46 -17.28
CA HIS A 335 1.06 0.75 -16.60
C HIS A 335 0.97 -0.76 -16.78
N GLN A 336 -0.20 -1.29 -17.18
CA GLN A 336 -0.40 -2.66 -17.65
C GLN A 336 -1.42 -2.72 -18.80
N SER A 337 -1.31 -3.74 -19.66
CA SER A 337 -2.12 -3.85 -20.88
C SER A 337 -3.51 -4.49 -20.69
N HIS A 338 -3.75 -5.11 -19.53
CA HIS A 338 -4.98 -5.83 -19.20
C HIS A 338 -5.48 -5.48 -17.79
N PHE A 339 -6.73 -5.80 -17.47
CA PHE A 339 -7.26 -5.74 -16.11
C PHE A 339 -7.48 -7.16 -15.59
N ARG A 340 -6.37 -7.81 -15.22
CA ARG A 340 -6.32 -9.11 -14.54
C ARG A 340 -5.46 -8.95 -13.30
N MET A 341 -5.78 -9.70 -12.26
CA MET A 341 -5.08 -9.64 -10.99
C MET A 341 -4.73 -11.03 -10.48
N ILE A 342 -3.72 -11.07 -9.60
CA ILE A 342 -3.44 -12.25 -8.78
C ILE A 342 -4.71 -12.63 -8.02
N GLY A 343 -5.02 -13.93 -7.94
CA GLY A 343 -6.18 -14.41 -7.19
C GLY A 343 -7.53 -14.15 -7.88
N GLY A 344 -7.55 -13.69 -9.14
CA GLY A 344 -8.78 -13.27 -9.82
C GLY A 344 -9.45 -12.05 -9.18
N ALA A 345 -8.68 -11.22 -8.47
CA ALA A 345 -9.19 -10.12 -7.65
C ALA A 345 -9.77 -8.95 -8.47
N GLU A 346 -9.67 -8.95 -9.81
CA GLU A 346 -10.26 -7.92 -10.66
C GLU A 346 -11.80 -7.82 -10.53
N SER A 347 -12.47 -8.90 -10.08
CA SER A 347 -13.92 -8.93 -9.86
C SER A 347 -14.36 -8.54 -8.45
N ALA A 348 -13.43 -8.15 -7.56
CA ALA A 348 -13.76 -7.83 -6.17
C ALA A 348 -14.46 -6.46 -5.99
N ARG A 349 -14.63 -5.70 -7.08
CA ARG A 349 -15.40 -4.45 -7.14
C ARG A 349 -16.39 -4.50 -8.31
N SER A 350 -17.57 -3.90 -8.11
CA SER A 350 -18.62 -3.89 -9.12
C SER A 350 -18.30 -2.93 -10.27
N ILE A 351 -18.96 -3.13 -11.43
CA ILE A 351 -18.83 -2.18 -12.55
C ILE A 351 -19.24 -0.75 -12.18
N VAL A 352 -20.23 -0.58 -11.28
CA VAL A 352 -20.63 0.73 -10.76
C VAL A 352 -19.50 1.36 -9.97
N HIS A 353 -18.82 0.58 -9.12
CA HIS A 353 -17.64 1.07 -8.38
C HIS A 353 -16.52 1.51 -9.31
N LEU A 354 -16.21 0.71 -10.34
CA LEU A 354 -15.16 1.04 -11.31
C LEU A 354 -15.53 2.28 -12.16
N ALA A 355 -16.81 2.47 -12.48
CA ALA A 355 -17.29 3.66 -13.17
C ALA A 355 -17.19 4.93 -12.31
N ASP A 356 -17.58 4.86 -11.04
CA ASP A 356 -17.42 5.98 -10.10
C ASP A 356 -15.94 6.28 -9.86
N LEU A 357 -15.09 5.25 -9.79
CA LEU A 357 -13.63 5.39 -9.68
C LEU A 357 -13.08 6.16 -10.88
N TYR A 358 -13.47 5.78 -12.11
CA TYR A 358 -13.08 6.47 -13.33
C TYR A 358 -13.43 7.96 -13.29
N VAL A 359 -14.66 8.29 -12.87
CA VAL A 359 -15.13 9.68 -12.73
C VAL A 359 -14.30 10.46 -11.71
N LEU A 360 -14.02 9.86 -10.56
CA LEU A 360 -13.23 10.51 -9.51
C LEU A 360 -11.78 10.70 -9.95
N ALA A 361 -11.19 9.73 -10.66
CA ALA A 361 -9.85 9.83 -11.21
C ALA A 361 -9.75 10.95 -12.26
N ASP A 362 -10.74 11.05 -13.14
CA ASP A 362 -10.84 12.10 -14.15
C ASP A 362 -10.97 13.50 -13.52
N GLN A 363 -11.89 13.67 -12.56
CA GLN A 363 -12.07 14.93 -11.85
C GLN A 363 -10.83 15.36 -11.06
N ALA A 364 -10.06 14.39 -10.56
CA ALA A 364 -8.80 14.62 -9.87
C ALA A 364 -7.62 14.92 -10.83
N GLY A 365 -7.80 14.73 -12.15
CA GLY A 365 -6.76 14.88 -13.16
C GLY A 365 -5.70 13.78 -13.11
N LEU A 366 -6.09 12.57 -12.67
CA LEU A 366 -5.21 11.42 -12.47
C LEU A 366 -5.18 10.44 -13.67
N LEU A 367 -5.89 10.77 -14.75
CA LEU A 367 -5.82 10.05 -16.01
C LEU A 367 -4.75 10.70 -16.89
N SER A 368 -3.57 10.07 -16.95
CA SER A 368 -2.38 10.56 -17.68
C SER A 368 -2.61 10.68 -19.19
N ASP A 369 -3.31 9.71 -19.77
CA ASP A 369 -3.83 9.75 -21.14
C ASP A 369 -5.36 9.57 -21.08
N PRO A 370 -6.13 10.66 -21.09
CA PRO A 370 -7.58 10.62 -21.01
C PRO A 370 -8.24 9.77 -22.10
N ASP A 371 -7.70 9.77 -23.32
CA ASP A 371 -8.29 9.06 -24.45
C ASP A 371 -8.04 7.54 -24.33
N LEU A 372 -6.83 7.14 -23.92
CA LEU A 372 -6.51 5.75 -23.60
C LEU A 372 -7.35 5.23 -22.42
N ALA A 373 -7.48 6.04 -21.36
CA ALA A 373 -8.29 5.69 -20.21
C ALA A 373 -9.76 5.47 -20.61
N ALA A 374 -10.30 6.33 -21.48
CA ALA A 374 -11.66 6.17 -21.99
C ALA A 374 -11.82 4.92 -22.86
N GLU A 375 -10.86 4.64 -23.74
CA GLU A 375 -10.86 3.40 -24.55
C GLU A 375 -10.88 2.16 -23.64
N ARG A 376 -10.04 2.17 -22.60
CA ARG A 376 -9.95 1.07 -21.63
C ARG A 376 -11.21 0.91 -20.80
N MET A 377 -11.80 2.02 -20.34
CA MET A 377 -13.07 1.99 -19.62
C MET A 377 -14.19 1.43 -20.50
N LYS A 378 -14.26 1.81 -21.79
CA LYS A 378 -15.22 1.22 -22.75
C LYS A 378 -15.09 -0.29 -22.85
N LYS A 379 -13.87 -0.83 -22.88
CA LYS A 379 -13.66 -2.30 -22.90
C LYS A 379 -14.23 -2.97 -21.65
N VAL A 380 -14.06 -2.37 -20.48
CA VAL A 380 -14.61 -2.90 -19.22
C VAL A 380 -16.15 -2.80 -19.19
N LEU A 381 -16.71 -1.69 -19.67
CA LEU A 381 -18.16 -1.50 -19.81
C LEU A 381 -18.77 -2.53 -20.77
N ALA A 382 -18.13 -2.78 -21.91
CA ALA A 382 -18.59 -3.76 -22.88
C ALA A 382 -18.64 -5.19 -22.29
N LEU A 383 -17.64 -5.57 -21.49
CA LEU A 383 -17.66 -6.85 -20.76
C LEU A 383 -18.78 -6.94 -19.72
N ALA A 384 -19.24 -5.80 -19.20
CA ALA A 384 -20.41 -5.71 -18.33
C ALA A 384 -21.74 -5.56 -19.08
N GLY A 385 -21.74 -5.63 -20.43
CA GLY A 385 -22.94 -5.53 -21.26
C GLY A 385 -23.42 -4.09 -21.52
N ILE A 386 -22.54 -3.10 -21.43
CA ILE A 386 -22.85 -1.68 -21.66
C ILE A 386 -22.12 -1.19 -22.93
N GLU A 387 -22.90 -0.68 -23.90
CA GLU A 387 -22.42 -0.18 -25.21
C GLU A 387 -22.25 1.34 -25.29
#